data_AF-A0AAW1BHS3-F1
#
_entry.id   AF-A0AAW1BHS3-F1
#
_cell.length_a   1.000
_cell.length_b   1.000
_cell.length_c   1.000
_cell.angle_alpha   90.00
_cell.angle_beta   90.00
_cell.angle_gamma   90.00
#
_symmetry.space_group_name_H-M   'P 1'
#
loop_
_entity.id
_entity.type
_entity.pdbx_description
1 polymer ?
#
loop_
_entity_poly.entity_id
_entity_poly.type
_entity_poly.pdbx_seq_one_letter_code
_entity_poly.pdbx_strand_id
1 'polypeptide(L)'
;MLREIGPWGGGFGPDVSLTFLFVVFLAHGASFDGTAANPVASLQDFLALDCSFVGSIVKILAQFLGMEAACAFTKKYWSNEFTDFHMIQNLMAQDCSSSLNTSISQGIFVEAMGSFLFQLIILKLHTYPLMYRVPIVSLSITALTYTAAPVTGAFFNPALASAMTFSCSGNSLLEYMQVYWLAPISGMLLALFVYQGNIPRFFQTNLLYSQKKKYRIFKGKVTSNSAVEERQTKTEKKNSNSGLIN
;
A
#
# COMPACT_ATOMS: atom_id res chain seq x y z
N MET A 1 -24.50 -2.22 -5.85
CA MET A 1 -25.34 -2.55 -7.02
C MET A 1 -25.56 -4.05 -7.16
N LEU A 2 -24.65 -4.84 -7.76
CA LEU A 2 -24.85 -6.30 -7.93
C LEU A 2 -25.05 -7.04 -6.60
N ARG A 3 -24.40 -6.60 -5.54
CA ARG A 3 -24.58 -7.21 -4.21
C ARG A 3 -25.97 -7.01 -3.60
N GLU A 4 -26.61 -5.88 -3.89
CA GLU A 4 -27.94 -5.52 -3.34
C GLU A 4 -29.06 -5.99 -4.27
N ILE A 5 -28.91 -5.80 -5.58
CA ILE A 5 -29.95 -6.06 -6.60
C ILE A 5 -29.78 -7.43 -7.25
N GLY A 6 -28.54 -7.92 -7.37
CA GLY A 6 -28.22 -9.17 -8.07
C GLY A 6 -29.02 -10.38 -7.58
N PRO A 7 -29.19 -10.58 -6.25
CA PRO A 7 -29.99 -11.69 -5.73
C PRO A 7 -31.46 -11.62 -6.16
N TRP A 8 -32.01 -10.42 -6.28
CA TRP A 8 -33.44 -10.20 -6.55
C TRP A 8 -33.77 -10.06 -8.04
N GLY A 9 -32.88 -9.47 -8.85
CA GLY A 9 -33.11 -9.19 -10.26
C GLY A 9 -32.64 -10.28 -11.23
N GLY A 10 -31.73 -11.18 -10.80
CA GLY A 10 -31.13 -12.18 -11.70
C GLY A 10 -30.53 -13.40 -11.03
N GLY A 11 -30.74 -13.58 -9.72
CA GLY A 11 -30.18 -14.70 -8.96
C GLY A 11 -28.65 -14.66 -8.82
N PHE A 12 -28.02 -13.51 -9.07
CA PHE A 12 -26.58 -13.35 -8.93
C PHE A 12 -26.21 -13.16 -7.46
N GLY A 13 -25.46 -14.12 -6.91
CA GLY A 13 -24.95 -14.02 -5.56
C GLY A 13 -23.74 -13.08 -5.44
N PRO A 14 -23.22 -12.91 -4.21
CA PRO A 14 -22.02 -12.13 -3.95
C PRO A 14 -20.78 -12.68 -4.69
N ASP A 15 -20.77 -13.97 -5.02
CA ASP A 15 -19.75 -14.67 -5.81
C ASP A 15 -19.53 -14.02 -7.18
N VAL A 16 -20.60 -13.58 -7.85
CA VAL A 16 -20.50 -12.90 -9.16
C VAL A 16 -19.79 -11.56 -9.02
N SER A 17 -20.16 -10.77 -8.01
CA SER A 17 -19.52 -9.47 -7.75
C SER A 17 -18.03 -9.61 -7.43
N LEU A 18 -17.67 -10.63 -6.64
CA LEU A 18 -16.28 -10.91 -6.28
C LEU A 18 -15.49 -11.43 -7.48
N THR A 19 -16.10 -12.24 -8.35
CA THR A 19 -15.48 -12.72 -9.57
C THR A 19 -15.17 -11.55 -10.52
N PHE A 20 -16.13 -10.62 -10.70
CA PHE A 20 -15.88 -9.41 -11.48
C PHE A 20 -14.79 -8.55 -10.87
N LEU A 21 -14.80 -8.35 -9.55
CA LEU A 21 -13.74 -7.62 -8.86
C LEU A 21 -12.36 -8.24 -9.12
N PHE A 22 -12.25 -9.56 -8.96
CA PHE A 22 -11.02 -10.29 -9.21
C PHE A 22 -10.54 -10.12 -10.66
N VAL A 23 -11.44 -10.31 -11.64
CA VAL A 23 -11.13 -10.16 -13.08
C VAL A 23 -10.72 -8.73 -13.42
N VAL A 24 -11.39 -7.72 -12.87
CA VAL A 24 -11.05 -6.31 -13.09
C VAL A 24 -9.66 -5.98 -12.52
N PHE A 25 -9.36 -6.43 -11.31
CA PHE A 25 -8.03 -6.22 -10.72
C PHE A 25 -6.93 -7.00 -11.46
N LEU A 26 -7.22 -8.21 -11.94
CA LEU A 26 -6.32 -8.96 -12.81
C LEU A 26 -6.03 -8.20 -14.11
N ALA A 27 -7.08 -7.73 -14.79
CA ALA A 27 -6.95 -6.99 -16.04
C ALA A 27 -6.21 -5.67 -15.83
N HIS A 28 -6.51 -4.94 -14.74
CA HIS A 28 -5.80 -3.72 -14.36
C HIS A 28 -4.31 -3.99 -14.13
N GLY A 29 -3.98 -4.98 -13.29
CA GLY A 29 -2.59 -5.32 -12.99
C GLY A 29 -1.81 -5.81 -14.20
N ALA A 30 -2.46 -6.51 -15.13
CA ALA A 30 -1.83 -6.98 -16.37
C ALA A 30 -1.62 -5.85 -17.40
N SER A 31 -2.52 -4.86 -17.44
CA SER A 31 -2.52 -3.80 -18.47
C SER A 31 -1.80 -2.53 -18.04
N PHE A 32 -1.85 -2.20 -16.75
CA PHE A 32 -1.38 -0.92 -16.19
C PHE A 32 -0.42 -1.15 -15.03
N ASP A 33 0.62 -1.93 -15.29
CA ASP A 33 1.59 -2.30 -14.26
C ASP A 33 2.24 -1.07 -13.59
N GLY A 34 2.42 -1.14 -12.27
CA GLY A 34 2.99 -0.04 -11.47
C GLY A 34 2.07 1.17 -11.29
N THR A 35 0.86 1.16 -11.85
CA THR A 35 -0.14 2.21 -11.58
C THR A 35 -1.08 1.78 -10.48
N ALA A 36 -1.15 2.59 -9.42
CA ALA A 36 -2.18 2.45 -8.41
C ALA A 36 -3.31 3.43 -8.73
N ALA A 37 -4.55 2.94 -8.85
CA ALA A 37 -5.75 3.76 -8.95
C ALA A 37 -6.27 4.17 -7.54
N ASN A 38 -5.34 4.50 -6.63
CA ASN A 38 -5.62 4.77 -5.22
C ASN A 38 -4.74 5.93 -4.70
N PRO A 39 -5.32 7.04 -4.19
CA PRO A 39 -4.56 8.14 -3.60
C PRO A 39 -3.66 7.74 -2.44
N VAL A 40 -4.09 6.73 -1.66
CA VAL A 40 -3.31 6.21 -0.52
C VAL A 40 -2.03 5.53 -1.00
N ALA A 41 -2.08 4.80 -2.11
CA ALA A 41 -0.89 4.20 -2.71
C ALA A 41 0.04 5.26 -3.32
N SER A 42 -0.50 6.30 -3.98
CA SER A 42 0.30 7.43 -4.46
C SER A 42 1.02 8.14 -3.32
N LEU A 43 0.35 8.30 -2.18
CA LEU A 43 0.95 8.87 -0.97
C LEU A 43 2.01 7.94 -0.37
N GLN A 44 1.82 6.62 -0.43
CA GLN A 44 2.83 5.65 -0.01
C GLN A 44 4.11 5.78 -0.85
N ASP A 45 4.00 5.80 -2.19
CA ASP A 45 5.15 5.96 -3.09
C ASP A 45 5.93 7.25 -2.77
N PHE A 46 5.20 8.33 -2.48
CA PHE A 46 5.80 9.60 -2.09
C PHE A 46 6.59 9.50 -0.78
N LEU A 47 6.01 8.87 0.24
CA LEU A 47 6.61 8.71 1.56
C LEU A 47 7.78 7.72 1.56
N ALA A 48 7.74 6.71 0.68
CA ALA A 48 8.79 5.73 0.46
C ALA A 48 9.98 6.27 -0.37
N LEU A 49 9.88 7.50 -0.90
CA LEU A 49 10.85 8.14 -1.81
C LEU A 49 10.86 7.55 -3.25
N ASP A 50 9.88 6.74 -3.60
CA ASP A 50 9.73 6.16 -4.95
C ASP A 50 9.14 7.17 -5.96
N CYS A 51 8.48 8.23 -5.47
CA CYS A 51 7.92 9.30 -6.32
C CYS A 51 8.26 10.71 -5.83
N SER A 52 8.44 11.63 -6.78
CA SER A 52 8.63 13.06 -6.49
C SER A 52 7.33 13.71 -6.00
N PHE A 53 7.43 14.87 -5.35
CA PHE A 53 6.26 15.62 -4.88
C PHE A 53 5.30 15.97 -6.01
N VAL A 54 5.84 16.54 -7.09
CA VAL A 54 5.07 16.91 -8.28
C VAL A 54 4.44 15.66 -8.92
N GLY A 55 5.19 14.57 -9.07
CA GLY A 55 4.67 13.32 -9.61
C GLY A 55 3.50 12.76 -8.78
N SER A 56 3.58 12.87 -7.46
CA SER A 56 2.55 12.39 -6.54
C SER A 56 1.27 13.23 -6.63
N ILE A 57 1.39 14.56 -6.74
CA ILE A 57 0.25 15.45 -6.99
C ILE A 57 -0.41 15.12 -8.32
N VAL A 58 0.37 14.95 -9.39
CA VAL A 58 -0.15 14.61 -10.72
C VAL A 58 -0.90 13.28 -10.69
N LYS A 59 -0.36 12.25 -10.02
CA LYS A 59 -1.04 10.96 -9.83
C LYS A 59 -2.39 11.13 -9.12
N ILE A 60 -2.42 11.86 -8.01
CA ILE A 60 -3.66 12.07 -7.23
C ILE A 60 -4.71 12.83 -8.06
N LEU A 61 -4.30 13.90 -8.75
CA LEU A 61 -5.22 14.65 -9.63
C LEU A 61 -5.76 13.77 -10.76
N ALA A 62 -4.91 12.97 -11.39
CA ALA A 62 -5.33 12.04 -12.44
C ALA A 62 -6.34 11.00 -11.92
N GLN A 63 -6.16 10.51 -10.68
CA GLN A 63 -7.08 9.57 -10.05
C GLN A 63 -8.46 10.21 -9.80
N PHE A 64 -8.52 11.43 -9.29
CA PHE A 64 -9.79 12.13 -9.08
C PHE A 64 -10.47 12.55 -10.39
N LEU A 65 -9.70 12.95 -11.41
CA LEU A 65 -10.26 13.21 -12.74
C LEU A 65 -10.81 11.94 -13.39
N GLY A 66 -10.08 10.82 -13.27
CA GLY A 66 -10.54 9.52 -13.74
C GLY A 66 -11.79 9.05 -13.00
N MET A 67 -11.86 9.29 -11.69
CA MET A 67 -13.05 9.05 -10.87
C MET A 67 -14.25 9.82 -11.38
N GLU A 68 -14.14 11.15 -11.56
CA GLU A 68 -15.25 11.98 -12.05
C GLU A 68 -15.69 11.58 -13.47
N ALA A 69 -14.73 11.32 -14.37
CA ALA A 69 -15.02 10.85 -15.72
C ALA A 69 -15.75 9.50 -15.71
N ALA A 70 -15.31 8.55 -14.88
CA ALA A 70 -15.95 7.24 -14.73
C ALA A 70 -17.38 7.38 -14.16
N CYS A 71 -17.58 8.23 -13.16
CA CYS A 71 -18.90 8.52 -12.59
C CYS A 71 -19.85 9.12 -13.66
N ALA A 72 -19.40 10.12 -14.42
CA ALA A 72 -20.20 10.74 -15.46
C ALA A 72 -20.53 9.76 -16.60
N PHE A 73 -19.54 8.98 -17.04
CA PHE A 73 -19.72 7.95 -18.06
C PHE A 73 -20.74 6.90 -17.60
N THR A 74 -20.60 6.41 -16.38
CA THR A 74 -21.48 5.38 -15.81
C THR A 74 -22.92 5.88 -15.70
N LYS A 75 -23.13 7.10 -15.18
CA LYS A 75 -24.46 7.73 -15.11
C LYS A 75 -25.10 7.85 -16.49
N LYS A 76 -24.36 8.34 -17.49
CA LYS A 76 -24.85 8.47 -18.87
C LYS A 76 -25.11 7.11 -19.53
N TYR A 77 -24.28 6.11 -19.25
CA TYR A 77 -24.47 4.78 -19.82
C TYR A 77 -25.72 4.12 -19.24
N TRP A 78 -25.91 4.18 -17.92
CA TRP A 78 -27.08 3.62 -17.23
C TRP A 78 -28.38 4.36 -17.54
N SER A 79 -28.35 5.66 -17.84
CA SER A 79 -29.56 6.40 -18.25
C SER A 79 -30.14 5.93 -19.59
N ASN A 80 -29.42 5.12 -20.37
CA ASN A 80 -29.97 4.51 -21.59
C ASN A 80 -30.83 3.26 -21.30
N GLU A 81 -30.89 2.80 -20.04
CA GLU A 81 -31.81 1.77 -19.55
C GLU A 81 -31.88 0.49 -20.40
N PHE A 82 -30.74 0.08 -20.98
CA PHE A 82 -30.67 -1.10 -21.86
C PHE A 82 -31.07 -2.44 -21.21
N THR A 83 -31.11 -2.49 -19.86
CA THR A 83 -31.51 -3.68 -19.11
C THR A 83 -32.37 -3.26 -17.92
N ASP A 84 -33.21 -4.18 -17.43
CA ASP A 84 -34.03 -3.94 -16.23
C ASP A 84 -33.17 -3.55 -15.02
N PHE A 85 -31.93 -4.09 -14.92
CA PHE A 85 -30.98 -3.68 -13.89
C PHE A 85 -30.54 -2.22 -14.00
N HIS A 86 -30.34 -1.71 -15.21
CA HIS A 86 -30.00 -0.30 -15.42
C HIS A 86 -31.17 0.61 -15.04
N MET A 87 -32.39 0.24 -15.41
CA MET A 87 -33.60 0.96 -15.02
C MET A 87 -33.79 0.98 -13.49
N ILE A 88 -33.73 -0.18 -12.83
CA ILE A 88 -33.86 -0.30 -11.36
C ILE A 88 -32.76 0.52 -10.66
N GLN A 89 -31.52 0.47 -11.16
CA GLN A 89 -30.42 1.27 -10.60
C GLN A 89 -30.64 2.77 -10.76
N ASN A 90 -31.15 3.22 -11.90
CA ASN A 90 -31.43 4.63 -12.16
C ASN A 90 -32.51 5.16 -11.20
N LEU A 91 -33.53 4.32 -10.92
CA LEU A 91 -34.56 4.62 -9.92
C LEU A 91 -33.99 4.69 -8.51
N MET A 92 -33.17 3.71 -8.10
CA MET A 92 -32.58 3.68 -6.76
C MET A 92 -31.45 4.69 -6.54
N ALA A 93 -30.82 5.20 -7.60
CA ALA A 93 -29.73 6.18 -7.49
C ALA A 93 -30.18 7.49 -6.82
N GLN A 94 -31.50 7.76 -6.77
CA GLN A 94 -32.07 8.92 -6.08
C GLN A 94 -32.05 8.78 -4.55
N ASP A 95 -32.11 7.55 -4.03
CA ASP A 95 -32.22 7.24 -2.61
C ASP A 95 -31.04 6.38 -2.11
N CYS A 96 -29.81 6.87 -2.34
CA CYS A 96 -28.63 6.17 -1.83
C CYS A 96 -28.43 6.36 -0.32
N SER A 97 -28.22 5.25 0.39
CA SER A 97 -27.82 5.22 1.80
C SER A 97 -26.33 5.00 1.99
N SER A 98 -25.80 5.44 3.13
CA SER A 98 -24.42 5.21 3.55
C SER A 98 -24.07 3.72 3.50
N SER A 99 -22.86 3.41 3.00
CA SER A 99 -22.34 2.03 2.98
C SER A 99 -21.81 1.57 4.35
N LEU A 100 -21.84 2.44 5.35
CA LEU A 100 -21.42 2.13 6.72
C LEU A 100 -22.59 1.49 7.47
N ASN A 101 -22.55 0.16 7.62
CA ASN A 101 -23.59 -0.61 8.29
C ASN A 101 -23.30 -0.86 9.79
N THR A 102 -22.34 -0.13 10.37
CA THR A 102 -21.88 -0.33 11.74
C THR A 102 -21.54 0.99 12.43
N SER A 103 -21.18 0.91 13.72
CA SER A 103 -20.58 2.01 14.47
C SER A 103 -19.33 2.57 13.77
N ILE A 104 -19.15 3.89 13.88
CA ILE A 104 -18.03 4.62 13.28
C ILE A 104 -16.68 4.00 13.68
N SER A 105 -16.50 3.65 14.96
CA SER A 105 -15.25 3.05 15.45
C SER A 105 -14.92 1.72 14.78
N GLN A 106 -15.91 0.86 14.57
CA GLN A 106 -15.71 -0.39 13.83
C GLN A 106 -15.42 -0.12 12.34
N GLY A 107 -16.09 0.86 11.73
CA GLY A 107 -15.81 1.28 10.36
C GLY A 107 -14.37 1.75 10.16
N ILE A 108 -13.90 2.63 11.06
CA ILE A 108 -12.50 3.09 11.07
C ILE A 108 -11.56 1.90 11.19
N PHE A 109 -11.80 0.98 12.12
CA PHE A 109 -10.94 -0.18 12.32
C PHE A 109 -10.86 -1.06 11.06
N VAL A 110 -12.00 -1.36 10.44
CA VAL A 110 -12.06 -2.23 9.25
C VAL A 110 -11.38 -1.58 8.05
N GLU A 111 -11.65 -0.30 7.77
CA GLU A 111 -11.01 0.43 6.66
C GLU A 111 -9.50 0.61 6.89
N ALA A 112 -9.07 0.92 8.11
CA ALA A 112 -7.65 1.02 8.44
C ALA A 112 -6.94 -0.33 8.33
N MET A 113 -7.52 -1.40 8.88
CA MET A 113 -6.93 -2.74 8.84
C MET A 113 -6.85 -3.29 7.41
N GLY A 114 -7.92 -3.13 6.63
CA GLY A 114 -7.92 -3.57 5.23
C GLY A 114 -6.93 -2.79 4.38
N SER A 115 -6.83 -1.47 4.57
CA SER A 115 -5.80 -0.66 3.90
C SER A 115 -4.39 -1.05 4.34
N PHE A 116 -4.15 -1.29 5.63
CA PHE A 116 -2.89 -1.79 6.16
C PHE A 116 -2.45 -3.10 5.49
N LEU A 117 -3.32 -4.12 5.50
CA LEU A 117 -3.01 -5.42 4.92
C LEU A 117 -2.77 -5.31 3.42
N PHE A 118 -3.64 -4.57 2.70
CA PHE A 118 -3.51 -4.44 1.25
C PHE A 118 -2.21 -3.73 0.85
N GLN A 119 -1.87 -2.62 1.51
CA GLN A 119 -0.65 -1.88 1.24
C GLN A 119 0.61 -2.67 1.62
N LEU A 120 0.58 -3.42 2.72
CA LEU A 120 1.68 -4.30 3.11
C LEU A 120 1.93 -5.40 2.07
N ILE A 121 0.87 -5.95 1.49
CA ILE A 121 0.95 -6.94 0.40
C ILE A 121 1.58 -6.30 -0.85
N ILE A 122 1.15 -5.10 -1.24
CA ILE A 122 1.74 -4.37 -2.38
C ILE A 122 3.24 -4.14 -2.15
N LEU A 123 3.63 -3.62 -0.98
CA LEU A 123 5.03 -3.38 -0.63
C LEU A 123 5.86 -4.68 -0.67
N LYS A 124 5.32 -5.77 -0.12
CA LYS A 124 6.01 -7.06 -0.06
C LYS A 124 6.19 -7.70 -1.44
N LEU A 125 5.19 -7.56 -2.31
CA LEU A 125 5.19 -8.16 -3.64
C LEU A 125 5.83 -7.28 -4.72
N HIS A 126 6.21 -6.04 -4.40
CA HIS A 126 6.81 -5.12 -5.36
C HIS A 126 8.01 -5.72 -6.10
N THR A 127 8.83 -6.53 -5.41
CA THR A 127 10.02 -7.18 -5.97
C THR A 127 9.75 -8.50 -6.72
N TYR A 128 8.52 -9.01 -6.68
CA TYR A 128 8.13 -10.25 -7.34
C TYR A 128 7.76 -9.99 -8.81
N PRO A 129 7.97 -10.97 -9.72
CA PRO A 129 7.61 -10.79 -11.11
C PRO A 129 6.09 -10.73 -11.30
N LEU A 130 5.67 -10.07 -12.39
CA LEU A 130 4.27 -9.74 -12.69
C LEU A 130 3.34 -10.95 -12.62
N MET A 131 3.80 -12.12 -13.13
CA MET A 131 3.02 -13.35 -13.16
C MET A 131 2.56 -13.84 -11.78
N TYR A 132 3.31 -13.57 -10.72
CA TYR A 132 2.89 -13.90 -9.35
C TYR A 132 2.26 -12.69 -8.67
N ARG A 133 2.81 -11.49 -8.87
CA ARG A 133 2.33 -10.27 -8.22
C ARG A 133 0.86 -9.99 -8.56
N VAL A 134 0.48 -10.01 -9.83
CA VAL A 134 -0.88 -9.62 -10.26
C VAL A 134 -1.96 -10.55 -9.72
N PRO A 135 -1.85 -11.89 -9.85
CA PRO A 135 -2.85 -12.78 -9.27
C PRO A 135 -2.93 -12.70 -7.76
N ILE A 136 -1.80 -12.59 -7.05
CA ILE A 136 -1.80 -12.53 -5.59
C ILE A 136 -2.43 -11.22 -5.10
N VAL A 137 -2.09 -10.08 -5.70
CA VAL A 137 -2.70 -8.78 -5.35
C VAL A 137 -4.21 -8.81 -5.62
N SER A 138 -4.61 -9.33 -6.78
CA SER A 138 -6.04 -9.42 -7.17
C SER A 138 -6.84 -10.33 -6.25
N LEU A 139 -6.26 -11.47 -5.86
CA LEU A 139 -6.89 -12.39 -4.90
C LEU A 139 -6.96 -11.74 -3.51
N SER A 140 -5.90 -11.05 -3.09
CA SER A 140 -5.83 -10.39 -1.78
C SER A 140 -6.89 -9.31 -1.62
N ILE A 141 -7.04 -8.41 -2.60
CA ILE A 141 -8.10 -7.39 -2.54
C ILE A 141 -9.48 -8.03 -2.57
N THR A 142 -9.68 -9.07 -3.37
CA THR A 142 -10.97 -9.78 -3.43
C THR A 142 -11.32 -10.44 -2.09
N ALA A 143 -10.35 -11.07 -1.43
CA ALA A 143 -10.54 -11.67 -0.10
C ALA A 143 -10.82 -10.60 0.97
N LEU A 144 -10.07 -9.49 0.96
CA LEU A 144 -10.32 -8.37 1.87
C LEU A 144 -11.73 -7.81 1.65
N THR A 145 -12.13 -7.56 0.41
CA THR A 145 -13.47 -7.10 0.06
C THR A 145 -14.55 -8.07 0.49
N TYR A 146 -14.37 -9.38 0.30
CA TYR A 146 -15.35 -10.38 0.77
C TYR A 146 -15.65 -10.24 2.28
N THR A 147 -14.61 -10.01 3.09
CA THR A 147 -14.75 -9.90 4.55
C THR A 147 -15.26 -8.54 5.02
N ALA A 148 -14.81 -7.44 4.39
CA ALA A 148 -15.07 -6.09 4.87
C ALA A 148 -16.27 -5.40 4.19
N ALA A 149 -16.65 -5.83 2.98
CA ALA A 149 -17.75 -5.20 2.24
C ALA A 149 -19.10 -5.20 3.00
N PRO A 150 -19.47 -6.24 3.77
CA PRO A 150 -20.69 -6.19 4.60
C PRO A 150 -20.71 -5.06 5.62
N VAL A 151 -19.54 -4.58 6.04
CA VAL A 151 -19.39 -3.63 7.15
C VAL A 151 -19.22 -2.19 6.65
N THR A 152 -18.33 -1.97 5.67
CA THR A 152 -17.95 -0.62 5.21
C THR A 152 -18.01 -0.44 3.70
N GLY A 153 -18.35 -1.49 2.93
CA GLY A 153 -18.17 -1.48 1.47
C GLY A 153 -16.75 -1.82 1.02
N ALA A 154 -15.76 -1.88 1.94
CA ALA A 154 -14.38 -2.27 1.71
C ALA A 154 -13.66 -1.44 0.63
N PHE A 155 -13.71 -0.12 0.76
CA PHE A 155 -13.15 0.75 -0.27
C PHE A 155 -11.63 0.83 -0.18
N PHE A 156 -11.08 1.02 1.02
CA PHE A 156 -9.63 1.18 1.29
C PHE A 156 -8.93 2.22 0.40
N ASN A 157 -9.72 3.09 -0.22
CA ASN A 157 -9.36 3.98 -1.32
C ASN A 157 -10.29 5.20 -1.26
N PRO A 158 -9.78 6.37 -0.86
CA PRO A 158 -10.60 7.58 -0.71
C PRO A 158 -11.25 8.05 -2.01
N ALA A 159 -10.60 7.87 -3.17
CA ALA A 159 -11.21 8.22 -4.46
C ALA A 159 -12.37 7.28 -4.79
N LEU A 160 -12.19 5.96 -4.62
CA LEU A 160 -13.26 4.99 -4.85
C LEU A 160 -14.43 5.20 -3.88
N ALA A 161 -14.16 5.42 -2.60
CA ALA A 161 -15.20 5.71 -1.62
C ALA A 161 -15.99 6.96 -2.02
N SER A 162 -15.29 7.98 -2.50
CA SER A 162 -15.91 9.24 -2.91
C SER A 162 -16.81 9.07 -4.15
N ALA A 163 -16.35 8.29 -5.13
CA ALA A 163 -17.14 7.92 -6.31
C ALA A 163 -18.46 7.25 -5.94
N MET A 164 -18.41 6.34 -4.96
CA MET A 164 -19.51 5.42 -4.68
C MET A 164 -20.48 5.95 -3.62
N THR A 165 -20.02 6.74 -2.66
CA THR A 165 -20.79 7.01 -1.43
C THR A 165 -20.85 8.46 -0.98
N PHE A 166 -20.05 9.37 -1.58
CA PHE A 166 -19.98 10.76 -1.11
C PHE A 166 -21.31 11.52 -1.20
N SER A 167 -22.11 11.24 -2.23
CA SER A 167 -23.43 11.86 -2.43
C SER A 167 -24.56 11.13 -1.70
N CYS A 168 -24.26 10.04 -0.98
CA CYS A 168 -25.27 9.24 -0.30
C CYS A 168 -25.60 9.82 1.08
N SER A 169 -26.85 9.67 1.50
CA SER A 169 -27.33 10.14 2.80
C SER A 169 -27.01 9.15 3.91
N GLY A 170 -26.87 9.62 5.16
CA GLY A 170 -26.79 8.75 6.35
C GLY A 170 -25.63 9.03 7.30
N ASN A 171 -24.53 9.63 6.83
CA ASN A 171 -23.40 10.00 7.67
C ASN A 171 -23.10 11.50 7.55
N SER A 172 -22.60 12.11 8.63
CA SER A 172 -22.02 13.45 8.55
C SER A 172 -20.71 13.45 7.75
N LEU A 173 -20.34 14.60 7.18
CA LEU A 173 -19.08 14.76 6.46
C LEU A 173 -17.87 14.37 7.34
N LEU A 174 -17.92 14.68 8.64
CA LEU A 174 -16.84 14.37 9.56
C LEU A 174 -16.65 12.86 9.74
N GLU A 175 -17.74 12.12 9.97
CA GLU A 175 -17.70 10.67 10.12
C GLU A 175 -17.21 10.00 8.83
N TYR A 176 -17.66 10.51 7.68
CA TYR A 176 -17.20 10.05 6.37
C TYR A 176 -15.69 10.23 6.20
N MET A 177 -15.17 11.43 6.51
CA MET A 177 -13.73 11.72 6.40
C MET A 177 -12.90 10.86 7.38
N GLN A 178 -13.42 10.59 8.58
CA GLN A 178 -12.75 9.71 9.52
C GLN A 178 -12.63 8.27 8.99
N VAL A 179 -13.73 7.70 8.48
CA VAL A 179 -13.79 6.30 8.05
C VAL A 179 -13.09 6.08 6.71
N TYR A 180 -13.35 6.90 5.70
CA TYR A 180 -12.90 6.61 4.32
C TYR A 180 -11.67 7.39 3.86
N TRP A 181 -11.23 8.40 4.62
CA TRP A 181 -10.00 9.13 4.33
C TRP A 181 -8.92 8.88 5.38
N LEU A 182 -9.18 9.23 6.64
CA LEU A 182 -8.19 9.12 7.71
C LEU A 182 -7.84 7.66 8.01
N ALA A 183 -8.83 6.76 8.06
CA ALA A 183 -8.57 5.36 8.35
C ALA A 183 -7.67 4.69 7.29
N PRO A 184 -7.94 4.76 5.97
CA PRO A 184 -7.05 4.20 4.96
C PRO A 184 -5.64 4.81 4.97
N ILE A 185 -5.53 6.13 5.17
CA ILE A 185 -4.22 6.80 5.29
C ILE A 185 -3.46 6.25 6.51
N SER A 186 -4.12 6.10 7.65
CA SER A 186 -3.50 5.56 8.87
C SER A 186 -3.04 4.10 8.68
N GLY A 187 -3.83 3.27 8.00
CA GLY A 187 -3.50 1.89 7.69
C GLY A 187 -2.27 1.79 6.81
N MET A 188 -2.19 2.60 5.77
CA MET A 188 -1.01 2.69 4.89
C MET A 188 0.23 3.17 5.63
N LEU A 189 0.13 4.20 6.48
CA LEU A 189 1.26 4.68 7.27
C LEU A 189 1.82 3.57 8.18
N LEU A 190 0.92 2.80 8.81
CA LEU A 190 1.31 1.65 9.61
C LEU A 190 1.97 0.56 8.75
N ALA A 191 1.46 0.30 7.54
CA ALA A 191 2.02 -0.71 6.63
C ALA A 191 3.44 -0.34 6.22
N LEU A 192 3.65 0.92 5.82
CA LEU A 192 4.95 1.46 5.46
C LEU A 192 5.92 1.39 6.64
N PHE A 193 5.47 1.80 7.82
CA PHE A 193 6.27 1.76 9.05
C PHE A 193 6.69 0.34 9.43
N VAL A 194 5.76 -0.64 9.37
CA VAL A 194 6.06 -2.05 9.66
C VAL A 194 7.02 -2.64 8.62
N TYR A 195 6.84 -2.30 7.35
CA TYR A 195 7.66 -2.82 6.25
C TYR A 195 9.09 -2.27 6.27
N GLN A 196 9.26 -0.95 6.38
CA GLN A 196 10.58 -0.30 6.31
C GLN A 196 11.24 -0.14 7.68
N GLY A 197 10.46 -0.15 8.76
CA GLY A 197 10.91 0.13 10.12
C GLY A 197 11.09 1.62 10.43
N ASN A 198 10.84 2.48 9.45
CA ASN A 198 10.81 3.93 9.54
C ASN A 198 9.87 4.49 8.46
N ILE A 199 9.73 5.82 8.41
CA ILE A 199 9.08 6.49 7.29
C ILE A 199 10.13 7.43 6.68
N PRO A 200 10.73 7.09 5.52
CA PRO A 200 11.96 7.71 5.01
C PRO A 200 11.94 9.24 4.97
N ARG A 201 10.78 9.84 4.69
CA ARG A 201 10.61 11.30 4.68
C ARG A 201 10.48 11.96 6.05
N PHE A 202 10.04 11.25 7.08
CA PHE A 202 9.88 11.81 8.43
C PHE A 202 11.03 11.46 9.35
N PHE A 203 11.44 10.18 9.35
CA PHE A 203 12.48 9.66 10.23
C PHE A 203 13.39 8.73 9.43
N GLN A 204 14.68 9.08 9.34
CA GLN A 204 15.67 8.25 8.65
C GLN A 204 16.16 7.08 9.52
N THR A 205 16.06 7.20 10.84
CA THR A 205 16.48 6.15 11.77
C THR A 205 15.46 5.02 11.78
N ASN A 206 15.94 3.78 11.60
CA ASN A 206 15.09 2.60 11.71
C ASN A 206 14.67 2.41 13.18
N LEU A 207 13.39 2.63 13.47
CA LEU A 207 12.82 2.59 14.82
C LEU A 207 12.47 1.16 15.25
N LEU A 208 12.08 0.30 14.31
CA LEU A 208 11.70 -1.10 14.59
C LEU A 208 12.89 -2.05 14.53
N TYR A 209 13.72 -1.91 13.51
CA TYR A 209 14.87 -2.78 13.26
C TYR A 209 16.15 -2.03 13.67
N SER A 210 16.29 -1.77 14.97
CA SER A 210 17.57 -1.28 15.50
C SER A 210 18.63 -2.36 15.27
N GLN A 211 19.56 -2.11 14.34
CA GLN A 211 20.74 -2.95 14.15
C GLN A 211 21.57 -2.90 15.43
N LYS A 212 21.37 -3.87 16.33
CA LYS A 212 22.36 -4.18 17.37
C LYS A 212 23.66 -4.44 16.62
N LYS A 213 24.65 -3.54 16.75
CA LYS A 213 26.01 -3.71 16.22
C LYS A 213 26.60 -5.00 16.80
N LYS A 214 26.31 -6.15 16.18
CA LYS A 214 26.77 -7.47 16.61
C LYS A 214 28.12 -7.78 15.98
N TYR A 215 29.06 -6.83 16.05
CA TYR A 215 30.50 -7.06 15.99
C TYR A 215 31.18 -5.91 16.73
N ARG A 216 31.06 -5.94 18.06
CA ARG A 216 32.14 -5.41 18.90
C ARG A 216 33.30 -6.36 18.66
N ILE A 217 34.15 -6.08 17.67
CA ILE A 217 35.45 -6.71 17.59
C ILE A 217 36.09 -6.40 18.94
N PHE A 218 36.21 -7.43 19.77
CA PHE A 218 37.01 -7.39 20.97
C PHE A 218 38.43 -7.10 20.47
N LYS A 219 38.86 -5.83 20.52
CA LYS A 219 40.28 -5.49 20.46
C LYS A 219 40.90 -6.13 21.70
N GLY A 220 41.21 -7.42 21.58
CA GLY A 220 42.09 -8.11 22.49
C GLY A 220 43.36 -7.29 22.56
N LYS A 221 43.62 -6.79 23.75
CA LYS A 221 44.84 -6.10 24.11
C LYS A 221 45.98 -7.12 24.02
N VAL A 222 46.55 -7.31 22.83
CA VAL A 222 47.85 -7.97 22.69
C VAL A 222 48.90 -6.91 23.01
N THR A 223 49.15 -6.75 24.30
CA THR A 223 50.37 -6.10 24.77
C THR A 223 51.53 -7.08 24.57
N SER A 224 52.67 -6.51 24.17
CA SER A 224 54.01 -7.10 24.06
C SER A 224 54.23 -8.19 23.00
N ASN A 225 54.79 -7.79 21.86
CA ASN A 225 56.06 -8.34 21.37
C ASN A 225 56.67 -7.42 20.29
N SER A 226 56.84 -6.14 20.61
CA SER A 226 57.64 -5.19 19.81
C SER A 226 59.02 -4.97 20.42
N ALA A 227 59.60 -6.00 21.07
CA ALA A 227 60.92 -5.93 21.69
C ALA A 227 61.90 -7.03 21.21
N VAL A 228 61.50 -7.90 20.28
CA VAL A 228 62.37 -8.99 19.79
C VAL A 228 62.87 -8.75 18.36
N GLU A 229 62.16 -7.97 17.55
CA GLU A 229 62.52 -7.77 16.13
C GLU A 229 63.55 -6.65 15.90
N GLU A 230 63.78 -5.76 16.87
CA GLU A 230 64.81 -4.71 16.79
C GLU A 230 66.22 -5.17 17.19
N ARG A 231 66.38 -6.39 17.75
CA ARG A 231 67.71 -6.95 18.08
C ARG A 231 68.34 -7.76 16.94
N GLN A 232 67.57 -8.25 15.97
CA GLN A 232 68.13 -9.03 14.86
C GLN A 232 68.59 -8.15 13.68
N THR A 233 67.88 -7.06 13.38
CA THR A 233 68.27 -6.15 12.28
C THR A 233 69.48 -5.25 12.59
N LYS A 234 69.83 -5.04 13.86
CA LYS A 234 71.08 -4.34 14.25
C LYS A 234 72.32 -5.24 14.28
N THR A 235 72.17 -6.56 14.34
CA THR A 235 73.32 -7.48 14.41
C THR A 235 73.82 -7.85 13.01
N GLU A 236 72.94 -7.97 12.02
CA GLU A 236 73.36 -8.21 10.62
C GLU A 236 73.99 -6.98 9.94
N LYS A 237 73.54 -5.76 10.24
CA LYS A 237 74.14 -4.55 9.65
C LYS A 237 75.51 -4.17 10.23
N LYS A 238 75.92 -4.73 11.37
CA LYS A 238 77.24 -4.46 11.96
C LYS A 238 78.33 -5.42 11.46
N ASN A 239 77.95 -6.62 11.00
CA ASN A 239 78.90 -7.60 10.45
C ASN A 239 79.23 -7.43 8.96
N SER A 240 78.48 -6.59 8.22
CA SER A 240 78.76 -6.34 6.79
C SER A 240 79.71 -5.16 6.53
N ASN A 241 80.13 -4.40 7.55
CA ASN A 241 80.92 -3.16 7.39
C ASN A 241 82.29 -3.17 8.07
N SER A 242 82.84 -4.35 8.42
CA SER A 242 84.16 -4.49 9.05
C SER A 242 85.06 -5.54 8.37
N GLY A 243 85.02 -5.65 7.04
CA GLY A 243 85.77 -6.67 6.30
C GLY A 243 86.41 -6.20 4.99
N LEU A 244 86.75 -4.91 4.86
CA LEU A 244 87.47 -4.38 3.70
C LEU A 244 88.39 -3.22 4.10
N ILE A 245 89.36 -3.49 4.97
CA ILE A 245 90.64 -2.75 5.02
C ILE A 245 91.73 -3.76 5.39
N ASN A 246 92.72 -3.85 4.49
CA ASN A 246 93.98 -4.60 4.48
C ASN A 246 93.91 -6.09 4.10
#